data_AF-A0A2D3W8E2-F1
#
_entry.id   AF-A0A2D3W8E2-F1
#
_cell.length_a   1.000
_cell.length_b   1.000
_cell.length_c   1.000
_cell.angle_alpha   90.00
_cell.angle_beta   90.00
_cell.angle_gamma   90.00
#
_symmetry.space_group_name_H-M   'P 1'
#
loop_
_entity.id
_entity.type
_entity.pdbx_description
1 polymer ?
#
loop_
_entity_poly.entity_id
_entity_poly.type
_entity_poly.pdbx_seq_one_letter_code
_entity_poly.pdbx_strand_id
1 'polypeptide(L)'
;MQYLIDFLESNRIEKSKIYDQLKCSIEEAKILKQMTQNYVQGSIEVVVSEVLISLFGEKDYLHVKALPFVRNLLDQGWITHGSFVNLKIGEVSNIELLNSTVALSSTFLKLLEEGTLEVELPQIGEYTDHLEYLKDQFLRIEFYQQLGLSKQSLTQNSASSNRIKSKLQQLESRIEERVKATKIDIVVENIFKENELNQKEQIIFLALLKEEYAGEFESLRDMNTLVSLISFDDYEKIK
;
A
#
# COMPACT_ATOMS: atom_id res chain seq x y z
N MET A 1 0.55 12.13 15.19
CA MET A 1 -0.32 13.32 14.96
C MET A 1 0.42 14.64 14.66
N GLN A 2 1.71 14.82 14.98
CA GLN A 2 2.42 16.08 14.66
C GLN A 2 2.45 16.37 13.15
N TYR A 3 2.53 15.33 12.31
CA TYR A 3 2.56 15.45 10.86
C TYR A 3 1.22 15.89 10.25
N LEU A 4 0.10 15.40 10.79
CA LEU A 4 -1.24 15.87 10.43
C LEU A 4 -1.40 17.39 10.67
N ILE A 5 -1.03 17.86 11.87
CA ILE A 5 -1.15 19.27 12.23
C ILE A 5 -0.23 20.13 11.34
N ASP A 6 1.03 19.69 11.14
CA ASP A 6 2.00 20.35 10.25
C ASP A 6 1.47 20.48 8.81
N PHE A 7 0.85 19.43 8.29
CA PHE A 7 0.26 19.44 6.94
C PHE A 7 -0.93 20.40 6.82
N LEU A 8 -1.77 20.48 7.85
CA LEU A 8 -2.94 21.36 7.89
C LEU A 8 -2.56 22.84 8.10
N GLU A 9 -1.60 23.13 8.98
CA GLU A 9 -1.21 24.49 9.34
C GLU A 9 -0.16 25.11 8.41
N SER A 10 0.56 24.30 7.63
CA SER A 10 1.57 24.81 6.70
C SER A 10 0.99 25.74 5.63
N ASN A 11 1.39 27.01 5.67
CA ASN A 11 1.03 28.03 4.67
C ASN A 11 1.59 27.70 3.27
N ARG A 12 2.72 26.99 3.20
CA ARG A 12 3.27 26.42 1.96
C ARG A 12 3.34 24.92 2.12
N ILE A 13 2.53 24.20 1.36
CA ILE A 13 2.41 22.73 1.45
C ILE A 13 3.75 22.06 1.13
N GLU A 14 4.56 22.67 0.27
CA GLU A 14 5.93 22.25 -0.07
C GLU A 14 6.87 22.14 1.14
N LYS A 15 6.59 22.91 2.21
CA LYS A 15 7.40 22.90 3.42
C LYS A 15 6.93 21.90 4.46
N SER A 16 5.79 21.23 4.22
CA SER A 16 5.29 20.23 5.15
C SER A 16 6.23 19.03 5.16
N LYS A 17 6.39 18.43 6.33
CA LYS A 17 7.33 17.31 6.54
C LYS A 17 7.02 16.08 5.69
N ILE A 18 5.77 15.94 5.23
CA ILE A 18 5.32 14.80 4.43
C ILE A 18 5.36 15.05 2.93
N TYR A 19 5.60 16.29 2.47
CA TYR A 19 5.51 16.65 1.05
C TYR A 19 6.46 15.83 0.18
N ASP A 20 7.71 15.68 0.62
CA ASP A 20 8.73 14.89 -0.09
C ASP A 20 8.32 13.41 -0.26
N GLN A 21 7.49 12.89 0.65
CA GLN A 21 7.04 11.51 0.61
C GLN A 21 5.86 11.29 -0.34
N LEU A 22 5.04 12.33 -0.55
CA LEU A 22 3.85 12.28 -1.41
C LEU A 22 4.21 12.17 -2.89
N LYS A 23 5.34 12.76 -3.31
CA LYS A 23 5.79 12.80 -4.72
C LYS A 23 4.71 13.31 -5.69
N CYS A 24 3.88 14.25 -5.23
CA CYS A 24 2.77 14.82 -5.98
C CYS A 24 3.01 16.29 -6.35
N SER A 25 2.21 16.83 -7.26
CA SER A 25 2.25 18.25 -7.62
C SER A 25 1.73 19.14 -6.48
N ILE A 26 1.96 20.45 -6.58
CA ILE A 26 1.46 21.41 -5.60
C ILE A 26 -0.07 21.41 -5.59
N GLU A 27 -0.68 21.30 -6.76
CA GLU A 27 -2.13 21.22 -6.98
C GLU A 27 -2.72 19.97 -6.35
N GLU A 28 -2.08 18.82 -6.54
CA GLU A 28 -2.46 17.55 -5.91
C GLU A 28 -2.37 17.62 -4.39
N ALA A 29 -1.31 18.22 -3.86
CA ALA A 29 -1.13 18.38 -2.43
C ALA A 29 -2.17 19.33 -1.82
N LYS A 30 -2.63 20.36 -2.55
CA LYS A 30 -3.75 21.22 -2.13
C LYS A 30 -5.06 20.44 -2.05
N ILE A 31 -5.33 19.57 -3.02
CA ILE A 31 -6.51 18.69 -3.01
C ILE A 31 -6.47 17.77 -1.77
N LEU A 32 -5.34 17.10 -1.53
CA LEU A 32 -5.17 16.26 -0.34
C LEU A 32 -5.36 17.03 0.96
N LYS A 33 -4.82 18.26 1.05
CA LYS A 33 -4.99 19.13 2.22
C LYS A 33 -6.46 19.47 2.46
N GLN A 34 -7.20 19.84 1.43
CA GLN A 34 -8.63 20.13 1.54
C GLN A 34 -9.42 18.92 2.00
N MET A 35 -9.16 17.74 1.41
CA MET A 35 -9.80 16.49 1.83
C MET A 35 -9.46 16.13 3.28
N THR A 36 -8.23 16.39 3.72
CA THR A 36 -7.80 16.17 5.12
C THR A 36 -8.53 17.10 6.08
N GLN A 37 -8.76 18.37 5.71
CA GLN A 37 -9.57 19.29 6.51
C GLN A 37 -11.00 18.78 6.65
N ASN A 38 -11.62 18.35 5.55
CA ASN A 38 -12.97 17.80 5.55
C ASN A 38 -13.06 16.54 6.43
N TYR A 39 -12.05 15.66 6.36
CA TYR A 39 -11.97 14.45 7.18
C TYR A 39 -11.94 14.76 8.68
N VAL A 40 -11.11 15.72 9.11
CA VAL A 40 -11.03 16.15 10.52
C VAL A 40 -12.33 16.81 11.00
N GLN A 41 -13.11 17.41 10.08
CA GLN A 41 -14.43 17.98 10.37
C GLN A 41 -15.55 16.94 10.38
N GLY A 42 -15.27 15.67 10.09
CA GLY A 42 -16.22 14.56 10.13
C GLY A 42 -16.75 14.10 8.77
N SER A 43 -16.29 14.70 7.66
CA SER A 43 -16.66 14.28 6.31
C SER A 43 -15.68 13.25 5.76
N ILE A 44 -16.03 11.97 5.88
CA ILE A 44 -15.20 10.84 5.45
C ILE A 44 -15.12 10.75 3.92
N GLU A 45 -16.26 10.89 3.25
CA GLU A 45 -16.38 10.90 1.79
C GLU A 45 -16.75 12.30 1.31
N VAL A 46 -16.20 12.70 0.17
CA VAL A 46 -16.43 14.01 -0.45
C VAL A 46 -16.69 13.85 -1.94
N VAL A 47 -17.53 14.73 -2.49
CA VAL A 47 -17.77 14.76 -3.94
C VAL A 47 -16.63 15.52 -4.62
N VAL A 48 -16.09 14.97 -5.71
CA VAL A 48 -14.94 15.56 -6.43
C VAL A 48 -15.23 16.98 -6.90
N SER A 49 -16.41 17.23 -7.47
CA SER A 49 -16.81 18.57 -7.91
C SER A 49 -16.77 19.60 -6.79
N GLU A 50 -17.26 19.27 -5.59
CA GLU A 50 -17.25 20.16 -4.43
C GLU A 50 -15.83 20.53 -4.01
N VAL A 51 -14.92 19.55 -3.94
CA VAL A 51 -13.51 19.79 -3.59
C VAL A 51 -12.83 20.69 -4.63
N LEU A 52 -13.03 20.39 -5.91
CA LEU A 52 -12.40 21.15 -7.00
C LEU A 52 -12.97 22.57 -7.13
N ILE A 53 -14.28 22.74 -6.94
CA ILE A 53 -14.93 24.06 -6.92
C ILE A 53 -14.42 24.88 -5.72
N SER A 54 -14.30 24.29 -4.54
CA SER A 54 -13.77 24.96 -3.36
C SER A 54 -12.33 25.46 -3.54
N LEU A 55 -11.52 24.77 -4.35
CA LEU A 55 -10.09 25.09 -4.55
C LEU A 55 -9.83 26.00 -5.75
N PHE A 56 -10.50 25.75 -6.87
CA PHE A 56 -10.22 26.41 -8.16
C PHE A 56 -11.34 27.34 -8.62
N GLY A 57 -12.51 27.27 -8.00
CA GLY A 57 -13.70 28.02 -8.38
C GLY A 57 -14.44 27.47 -9.60
N GLU A 58 -15.63 28.03 -9.84
CA GLU A 58 -16.49 27.64 -10.97
C GLU A 58 -16.15 28.37 -12.28
N LYS A 59 -15.48 29.52 -12.17
CA LYS A 59 -15.17 30.38 -13.33
C LYS A 59 -14.27 29.63 -14.33
N ASP A 60 -14.58 29.79 -15.62
CA ASP A 60 -13.84 29.21 -16.76
C ASP A 60 -13.67 27.68 -16.74
N TYR A 61 -14.55 26.97 -16.02
CA TYR A 61 -14.49 25.51 -15.86
C TYR A 61 -13.13 25.02 -15.33
N LEU A 62 -12.46 25.83 -14.49
CA LEU A 62 -11.16 25.48 -13.92
C LEU A 62 -11.21 24.18 -13.11
N HIS A 63 -12.29 23.95 -12.35
CA HIS A 63 -12.53 22.69 -11.65
C HIS A 63 -12.56 21.47 -12.59
N VAL A 64 -13.14 21.58 -13.79
CA VAL A 64 -13.13 20.49 -14.78
C VAL A 64 -11.72 20.24 -15.31
N LYS A 65 -10.95 21.30 -15.56
CA LYS A 65 -9.55 21.19 -15.99
C LYS A 65 -8.64 20.57 -14.93
N ALA A 66 -9.04 20.60 -13.66
CA ALA A 66 -8.30 20.02 -12.53
C ALA A 66 -8.60 18.52 -12.28
N LEU A 67 -9.55 17.92 -13.00
CA LEU A 67 -9.86 16.48 -12.89
C LEU A 67 -8.64 15.54 -13.07
N PRO A 68 -7.67 15.81 -13.95
CA PRO A 68 -6.47 14.97 -14.07
C PRO A 68 -5.66 14.84 -12.78
N PHE A 69 -5.66 15.86 -11.91
CA PHE A 69 -4.96 15.79 -10.62
C PHE A 69 -5.62 14.78 -9.68
N VAL A 70 -6.96 14.73 -9.66
CA VAL A 70 -7.71 13.75 -8.87
C VAL A 70 -7.44 12.33 -9.39
N ARG A 71 -7.41 12.16 -10.71
CA ARG A 71 -7.05 10.86 -11.31
C ARG A 71 -5.65 10.43 -10.91
N ASN A 72 -4.66 11.32 -10.97
CA ASN A 72 -3.31 10.98 -10.55
C ASN A 72 -3.22 10.62 -9.06
N LEU A 73 -4.00 11.27 -8.20
CA LEU A 73 -4.08 10.91 -6.77
C LEU A 73 -4.70 9.53 -6.54
N LEU A 74 -5.70 9.14 -7.33
CA LEU A 74 -6.26 7.77 -7.34
C LEU A 74 -5.20 6.77 -7.81
N ASP A 75 -4.50 7.08 -8.90
CA ASP A 75 -3.43 6.24 -9.47
C ASP A 75 -2.25 6.06 -8.50
N GLN A 76 -1.95 7.08 -7.68
CA GLN A 76 -0.94 7.02 -6.63
C GLN A 76 -1.41 6.27 -5.38
N GLY A 77 -2.72 6.06 -5.22
CA GLY A 77 -3.32 5.39 -4.07
C GLY A 77 -3.42 6.25 -2.81
N TRP A 78 -3.35 7.58 -2.92
CA TRP A 78 -3.57 8.50 -1.79
C TRP A 78 -5.05 8.72 -1.49
N ILE A 79 -5.87 8.57 -2.52
CA ILE A 79 -7.33 8.60 -2.41
C ILE A 79 -7.92 7.33 -3.02
N THR A 80 -9.10 6.95 -2.58
CA THR A 80 -9.87 5.82 -3.10
C THR A 80 -11.26 6.30 -3.50
N HIS A 81 -11.95 5.53 -4.35
CA HIS A 81 -13.38 5.73 -4.56
C HIS A 81 -14.16 5.49 -3.26
N GLY A 82 -15.31 6.16 -3.14
CA GLY A 82 -16.24 5.96 -2.03
C GLY A 82 -16.74 4.52 -1.96
N SER A 83 -17.20 4.12 -0.77
CA SER A 83 -17.43 2.73 -0.34
C SER A 83 -18.39 1.91 -1.21
N PHE A 84 -19.14 2.53 -2.12
CA PHE A 84 -20.16 1.90 -2.95
C PHE A 84 -19.78 1.76 -4.43
N VAL A 85 -18.59 2.22 -4.83
CA VAL A 85 -18.20 2.30 -6.24
C VAL A 85 -17.03 1.35 -6.50
N ASN A 86 -17.34 0.08 -6.80
CA ASN A 86 -16.37 -0.90 -7.31
C ASN A 86 -16.05 -0.63 -8.80
N LEU A 87 -15.57 0.58 -9.11
CA LEU A 87 -15.06 0.89 -10.44
C LEU A 87 -13.57 0.53 -10.51
N LYS A 88 -13.18 -0.21 -11.54
CA LYS A 88 -11.76 -0.42 -11.84
C LYS A 88 -11.15 0.92 -12.22
N ILE A 89 -10.13 1.35 -11.48
CA ILE A 89 -9.46 2.67 -11.59
C ILE A 89 -9.03 3.00 -13.05
N GLY A 90 -8.80 1.99 -13.90
CA GLY A 90 -8.40 2.18 -15.30
C GLY A 90 -9.52 2.34 -16.33
N GLU A 91 -10.79 2.12 -15.97
CA GLU A 91 -11.93 2.20 -16.91
C GLU A 91 -12.76 3.49 -16.76
N VAL A 92 -12.53 4.27 -15.70
CA VAL A 92 -13.32 5.47 -15.39
C VAL A 92 -12.84 6.65 -16.24
N SER A 93 -13.75 7.27 -16.98
CA SER A 93 -13.43 8.50 -17.71
C SER A 93 -13.21 9.67 -16.75
N ASN A 94 -12.35 10.63 -17.12
CA ASN A 94 -12.13 11.83 -16.28
C ASN A 94 -13.44 12.56 -15.93
N ILE A 95 -14.44 12.52 -16.82
CA ILE A 95 -15.72 13.20 -16.64
C ILE A 95 -16.59 12.47 -15.62
N GLU A 96 -16.57 11.14 -15.59
CA GLU A 96 -17.26 10.34 -14.56
C GLU A 96 -16.74 10.66 -13.15
N LEU A 97 -15.46 11.03 -13.03
CA LEU A 97 -14.90 11.43 -11.74
C LEU A 97 -15.58 12.68 -11.16
N LEU A 98 -16.12 13.58 -11.99
CA LEU A 98 -16.62 14.88 -11.54
C LEU A 98 -17.69 14.76 -10.44
N ASN A 99 -18.61 13.81 -10.58
CA ASN A 99 -19.70 13.57 -9.62
C ASN A 99 -19.47 12.30 -8.79
N SER A 100 -18.28 11.71 -8.86
CA SER A 100 -17.91 10.57 -8.03
C SER A 100 -17.60 11.02 -6.60
N THR A 101 -17.83 10.12 -5.64
CA THR A 101 -17.36 10.28 -4.27
C THR A 101 -15.99 9.65 -4.10
N VAL A 102 -15.11 10.35 -3.39
CA VAL A 102 -13.76 9.89 -3.06
C VAL A 102 -13.50 10.05 -1.57
N ALA A 103 -12.61 9.21 -1.04
CA ALA A 103 -12.16 9.22 0.35
C ALA A 103 -10.62 9.20 0.42
N LEU A 104 -10.07 9.62 1.56
CA LEU A 104 -8.65 9.44 1.83
C LEU A 104 -8.33 7.96 2.05
N SER A 105 -7.24 7.48 1.45
CA SER A 105 -6.83 6.09 1.64
C SER A 105 -6.25 5.86 3.03
N SER A 106 -6.35 4.62 3.54
CA SER A 106 -5.73 4.23 4.80
C SER A 106 -4.21 4.43 4.80
N THR A 107 -3.55 4.23 3.65
CA THR A 107 -2.13 4.51 3.46
C THR A 107 -1.80 5.98 3.69
N PHE A 108 -2.61 6.89 3.15
CA PHE A 108 -2.43 8.32 3.36
C PHE A 108 -2.68 8.72 4.82
N LEU A 109 -3.70 8.14 5.47
CA LEU A 109 -3.97 8.39 6.89
C LEU A 109 -2.81 7.93 7.79
N LYS A 110 -2.24 6.75 7.53
CA LYS A 110 -1.04 6.26 8.24
C LYS A 110 0.15 7.20 8.04
N LEU A 111 0.36 7.68 6.81
CA LEU A 111 1.41 8.67 6.52
C LEU A 111 1.21 9.97 7.34
N LEU A 112 -0.02 10.46 7.51
CA LEU A 112 -0.32 11.64 8.33
C LEU A 112 -0.13 11.39 9.84
N GLU A 113 -0.25 10.14 10.28
CA GLU A 113 -0.10 9.77 11.68
C GLU A 113 1.38 9.63 12.08
N GLU A 114 2.12 8.82 11.31
CA GLU A 114 3.48 8.35 11.58
C GLU A 114 4.55 9.20 10.88
N GLY A 115 4.18 9.95 9.84
CA GLY A 115 5.09 10.78 9.05
C GLY A 115 6.03 10.01 8.15
N THR A 116 5.98 8.68 8.18
CA THR A 116 6.68 7.80 7.24
C THR A 116 5.74 6.66 6.85
N LEU A 117 5.98 6.08 5.67
CA LEU A 117 5.41 4.77 5.31
C LEU A 117 6.41 3.64 5.57
N GLU A 118 7.42 3.90 6.42
CA GLU A 118 8.47 2.96 6.74
C GLU A 118 8.04 2.01 7.85
N VAL A 119 7.57 0.82 7.44
CA VAL A 119 7.59 -0.35 8.32
C VAL A 119 9.04 -0.57 8.76
N GLU A 120 9.29 -0.50 10.08
CA GLU A 120 10.59 -0.77 10.66
C GLU A 120 11.04 -2.18 10.24
N LEU A 121 12.18 -2.24 9.55
CA LEU A 121 12.75 -3.52 9.16
C LEU A 121 13.47 -4.14 10.36
N PRO A 122 13.42 -5.47 10.53
CA PRO A 122 14.06 -6.14 11.65
C PRO A 122 15.55 -5.81 11.73
N GLN A 123 16.08 -5.66 12.95
CA GLN A 123 17.50 -5.42 13.16
C GLN A 123 18.31 -6.68 12.81
N ILE A 124 19.53 -6.47 12.30
CA ILE A 124 20.43 -7.59 11.94
C ILE A 124 20.91 -8.23 13.26
N GLY A 125 20.43 -9.44 13.54
CA GLY A 125 20.80 -10.23 14.73
C GLY A 125 20.35 -11.69 14.61
N GLU A 126 20.93 -12.59 15.41
CA GLU A 126 20.52 -14.01 15.45
C GLU A 126 19.05 -14.12 15.89
N TYR A 127 18.29 -15.09 15.36
CA TYR A 127 16.96 -15.38 15.88
C TYR A 127 17.09 -16.01 17.26
N THR A 128 16.35 -15.46 18.22
CA THR A 128 16.32 -15.97 19.59
C THR A 128 15.28 -17.08 19.76
N ASP A 129 14.25 -17.10 18.92
CA ASP A 129 13.14 -18.06 18.96
C ASP A 129 12.53 -18.25 17.55
N HIS A 130 11.84 -19.38 17.35
CA HIS A 130 11.12 -19.71 16.11
C HIS A 130 10.01 -18.69 15.80
N LEU A 131 9.38 -18.10 16.82
CA LEU A 131 8.35 -17.07 16.63
C LEU A 131 8.93 -15.79 16.04
N GLU A 132 10.18 -15.45 16.34
CA GLU A 132 10.84 -14.28 15.77
C GLU A 132 11.10 -14.47 14.28
N TYR A 133 11.52 -15.67 13.88
CA TYR A 133 11.64 -16.06 12.47
C TYR A 133 10.28 -16.01 11.76
N LEU A 134 9.22 -16.54 12.38
CA LEU A 134 7.88 -16.52 11.79
C LEU A 134 7.35 -15.10 11.61
N LYS A 135 7.62 -14.17 12.53
CA LYS A 135 7.24 -12.76 12.38
C LYS A 135 7.87 -12.14 11.13
N ASP A 136 9.17 -12.35 10.92
CA ASP A 136 9.87 -11.81 9.75
C ASP A 136 9.34 -12.45 8.45
N GLN A 137 9.06 -13.76 8.46
CA GLN A 137 8.44 -14.44 7.32
C GLN A 137 6.99 -14.01 7.05
N PHE A 138 6.18 -13.78 8.08
CA PHE A 138 4.80 -13.31 7.91
C PHE A 138 4.73 -11.88 7.39
N LEU A 139 5.71 -11.05 7.76
CA LEU A 139 5.90 -9.72 7.18
C LEU A 139 6.29 -9.82 5.70
N ARG A 140 7.15 -10.78 5.34
CA ARG A 140 7.48 -11.07 3.93
C ARG A 140 6.22 -11.42 3.12
N ILE A 141 5.36 -12.30 3.66
CA ILE A 141 4.07 -12.64 3.03
C ILE A 141 3.17 -11.41 2.88
N GLU A 142 3.13 -10.52 3.88
CA GLU A 142 2.33 -9.30 3.82
C GLU A 142 2.78 -8.36 2.70
N PHE A 143 4.10 -8.19 2.51
CA PHE A 143 4.61 -7.41 1.38
C PHE A 143 4.27 -8.04 0.02
N TYR A 144 4.28 -9.37 -0.10
CA TYR A 144 3.81 -10.04 -1.32
C TYR A 144 2.32 -9.81 -1.58
N GLN A 145 1.47 -9.83 -0.55
CA GLN A 145 0.03 -9.54 -0.69
C GLN A 145 -0.21 -8.10 -1.15
N GLN A 146 0.49 -7.14 -0.54
CA GLN A 146 0.41 -5.74 -0.92
C GLN A 146 0.86 -5.53 -2.38
N LEU A 147 1.88 -6.26 -2.83
CA LEU A 147 2.30 -6.25 -4.24
C LEU A 147 1.23 -6.89 -5.15
N GLY A 148 0.62 -8.01 -4.74
CA GLY A 148 -0.47 -8.67 -5.47
C GLY A 148 -1.67 -7.75 -5.72
N LEU A 149 -2.11 -7.03 -4.68
CA LEU A 149 -3.18 -6.03 -4.78
C LEU A 149 -2.78 -4.86 -5.70
N SER A 150 -1.52 -4.40 -5.61
CA SER A 150 -1.02 -3.32 -6.48
C SER A 150 -0.96 -3.70 -7.96
N LYS A 151 -0.81 -4.99 -8.29
CA LYS A 151 -0.83 -5.50 -9.68
C LYS A 151 -2.22 -5.52 -10.31
N GLN A 152 -3.28 -5.64 -9.50
CA GLN A 152 -4.67 -5.63 -9.99
C GLN A 152 -5.14 -4.20 -10.35
N SER A 153 -4.51 -3.18 -9.79
CA SER A 153 -4.61 -1.81 -10.28
C SER A 153 -3.73 -1.66 -11.52
N LEU A 154 -4.28 -1.15 -12.63
CA LEU A 154 -3.61 -1.00 -13.93
C LEU A 154 -2.37 -0.07 -13.91
N THR A 155 -2.02 0.48 -12.76
CA THR A 155 -0.81 1.26 -12.50
C THR A 155 0.35 0.36 -12.09
N GLN A 156 0.86 -0.45 -13.02
CA GLN A 156 1.98 -1.39 -12.78
C GLN A 156 3.28 -0.72 -12.26
N ASN A 157 3.35 0.61 -12.24
CA ASN A 157 4.52 1.42 -11.86
C ASN A 157 4.19 2.59 -10.92
N SER A 158 3.31 2.40 -9.94
CA SER A 158 3.13 3.42 -8.89
C SER A 158 4.39 3.50 -8.01
N ALA A 159 4.75 4.72 -7.57
CA ALA A 159 5.91 4.95 -6.70
C ALA A 159 5.83 4.14 -5.38
N SER A 160 4.63 3.77 -4.96
CA SER A 160 4.35 2.89 -3.83
C SER A 160 4.74 1.42 -4.11
N SER A 161 4.41 0.87 -5.28
CA SER A 161 4.79 -0.51 -5.65
C SER A 161 6.32 -0.69 -5.69
N ASN A 162 7.05 0.27 -6.24
CA ASN A 162 8.52 0.23 -6.27
C ASN A 162 9.15 0.31 -4.87
N ARG A 163 8.56 1.09 -3.95
CA ARG A 163 9.00 1.13 -2.54
C ARG A 163 8.80 -0.21 -1.84
N ILE A 164 7.67 -0.88 -2.06
CA ILE A 164 7.39 -2.19 -1.47
C ILE A 164 8.36 -3.24 -2.04
N LYS A 165 8.63 -3.23 -3.36
CA LYS A 165 9.62 -4.14 -3.98
C LYS A 165 11.02 -3.96 -3.38
N SER A 166 11.51 -2.73 -3.24
CA SER A 166 12.82 -2.48 -2.64
C SER A 166 12.91 -2.93 -1.18
N LYS A 167 11.81 -2.78 -0.42
CA LYS A 167 11.75 -3.22 0.98
C LYS A 167 11.67 -4.72 1.11
N LEU A 168 10.90 -5.38 0.24
CA LEU A 168 10.85 -6.84 0.18
C LEU A 168 12.25 -7.42 -0.04
N GLN A 169 13.00 -6.89 -1.01
CA GLN A 169 14.39 -7.32 -1.24
C GLN A 169 15.29 -7.11 -0.01
N GLN A 170 15.16 -5.97 0.68
CA GLN A 170 15.91 -5.72 1.91
C GLN A 170 15.50 -6.66 3.05
N LEU A 171 14.21 -6.99 3.17
CA LEU A 171 13.70 -7.93 4.16
C LEU A 171 14.22 -9.34 3.88
N GLU A 172 14.17 -9.79 2.63
CA GLU A 172 14.69 -11.10 2.20
C GLU A 172 16.18 -11.24 2.48
N SER A 173 16.98 -10.24 2.11
CA SER A 173 18.42 -10.22 2.40
C SER A 173 18.68 -10.29 3.90
N ARG A 174 17.91 -9.57 4.73
CA ARG A 174 18.05 -9.63 6.18
C ARG A 174 17.65 -10.99 6.73
N ILE A 175 16.53 -11.57 6.29
CA ILE A 175 16.11 -12.90 6.73
C ILE A 175 17.20 -13.92 6.44
N GLU A 176 17.79 -13.91 5.23
CA GLU A 176 18.89 -14.80 4.87
C GLU A 176 20.12 -14.61 5.77
N GLU A 177 20.52 -13.37 6.05
CA GLU A 177 21.63 -13.05 6.94
C GLU A 177 21.36 -13.51 8.38
N ARG A 178 20.14 -13.29 8.88
CA ARG A 178 19.72 -13.71 10.22
C ARG A 178 19.65 -15.22 10.34
N VAL A 179 19.13 -15.94 9.34
CA VAL A 179 19.14 -17.42 9.30
C VAL A 179 20.58 -17.94 9.32
N LYS A 180 21.50 -17.36 8.54
CA LYS A 180 22.92 -17.76 8.54
C LYS A 180 23.61 -17.52 9.89
N ALA A 181 23.26 -16.44 10.58
CA ALA A 181 23.82 -16.11 11.90
C ALA A 181 23.20 -16.96 13.03
N THR A 182 21.99 -17.48 12.82
CA THR A 182 21.24 -18.22 13.85
C THR A 182 21.83 -19.60 14.08
N LYS A 183 22.07 -19.92 15.36
CA LYS A 183 22.57 -21.23 15.80
C LYS A 183 21.46 -22.21 16.20
N ILE A 184 20.23 -21.72 16.32
CA ILE A 184 19.04 -22.52 16.65
C ILE A 184 18.56 -23.25 15.40
N ASP A 185 18.20 -24.51 15.56
CA ASP A 185 17.68 -25.35 14.49
C ASP A 185 16.21 -24.99 14.19
N ILE A 186 15.98 -24.14 13.18
CA ILE A 186 14.64 -23.65 12.84
C ILE A 186 13.82 -24.78 12.19
N VAL A 187 12.79 -25.27 12.88
CA VAL A 187 11.94 -26.38 12.43
C VAL A 187 11.37 -26.16 11.02
N VAL A 188 10.98 -24.92 10.71
CA VAL A 188 10.43 -24.56 9.40
C VAL A 188 11.46 -24.71 8.27
N GLU A 189 12.72 -24.33 8.53
CA GLU A 189 13.82 -24.51 7.57
C GLU A 189 14.13 -26.00 7.33
N ASN A 190 13.94 -26.84 8.34
CA ASN A 190 14.09 -28.29 8.19
C ASN A 190 12.99 -28.88 7.33
N ILE A 191 11.73 -28.46 7.51
CA ILE A 191 10.62 -28.87 6.65
C ILE A 191 10.90 -28.50 5.19
N PHE A 192 11.49 -27.33 4.93
CA PHE A 192 11.86 -26.91 3.58
C PHE A 192 12.93 -27.80 2.96
N LYS A 193 13.94 -28.21 3.74
CA LYS A 193 15.01 -29.10 3.28
C LYS A 193 14.52 -30.53 3.08
N GLU A 194 13.73 -31.06 4.01
CA GLU A 194 13.21 -32.43 3.95
C GLU A 194 12.29 -32.66 2.76
N ASN A 195 11.52 -31.64 2.38
CA ASN A 195 10.56 -31.71 1.27
C ASN A 195 11.08 -31.07 -0.02
N GLU A 196 12.35 -30.66 -0.06
CA GLU A 196 13.01 -29.99 -1.20
C GLU A 196 12.19 -28.81 -1.78
N LEU A 197 11.53 -28.03 -0.91
CA LEU A 197 10.61 -26.97 -1.34
C LEU A 197 11.37 -25.85 -2.05
N ASN A 198 10.89 -25.49 -3.24
CA ASN A 198 11.40 -24.34 -3.98
C ASN A 198 10.94 -23.01 -3.35
N GLN A 199 11.52 -21.89 -3.78
CA GLN A 199 11.21 -20.57 -3.18
C GLN A 199 9.72 -20.20 -3.26
N LYS A 200 9.01 -20.58 -4.34
CA LYS A 200 7.58 -20.29 -4.49
C LYS A 200 6.75 -21.17 -3.54
N GLU A 201 7.10 -22.44 -3.39
CA GLU A 201 6.47 -23.38 -2.46
C GLU A 201 6.69 -22.98 -1.00
N GLN A 202 7.87 -22.49 -0.64
CA GLN A 202 8.14 -21.94 0.69
C GLN A 202 7.24 -20.75 1.01
N ILE A 203 7.05 -19.83 0.04
CA ILE A 203 6.13 -18.68 0.18
C ILE A 203 4.69 -19.17 0.40
N ILE A 204 4.23 -20.17 -0.38
CA ILE A 204 2.89 -20.75 -0.21
C ILE A 204 2.75 -21.39 1.17
N PHE A 205 3.73 -22.18 1.60
CA PHE A 205 3.73 -22.83 2.91
C PHE A 205 3.63 -21.80 4.04
N LEU A 206 4.45 -20.75 3.98
CA LEU A 206 4.44 -19.67 4.98
C LEU A 206 3.15 -18.87 4.96
N ALA A 207 2.52 -18.68 3.80
CA ALA A 207 1.22 -18.03 3.68
C ALA A 207 0.11 -18.85 4.37
N LEU A 208 0.09 -20.16 4.15
CA LEU A 208 -0.84 -21.08 4.82
C LEU A 208 -0.58 -21.14 6.32
N LEU A 209 0.69 -21.17 6.74
CA LEU A 209 1.07 -21.16 8.15
C LEU A 209 0.65 -19.86 8.85
N LYS A 210 0.77 -18.71 8.17
CA LYS A 210 0.29 -17.41 8.66
C LYS A 210 -1.22 -17.43 8.90
N GLU A 211 -1.98 -17.98 7.97
CA GLU A 211 -3.44 -18.08 8.06
C GLU A 211 -3.87 -18.97 9.22
N GLU A 212 -3.29 -20.16 9.35
CA GLU A 212 -3.56 -21.07 10.48
C GLU A 212 -3.17 -20.45 11.83
N TYR A 213 -2.10 -19.66 11.88
CA TYR A 213 -1.65 -19.00 13.10
C TYR A 213 -2.53 -17.80 13.50
N ALA A 214 -2.98 -17.00 12.54
CA ALA A 214 -3.73 -15.77 12.80
C ALA A 214 -5.22 -16.02 13.12
N GLY A 215 -5.77 -17.18 12.74
CA GLY A 215 -7.17 -17.53 12.99
C GLY A 215 -8.20 -16.63 12.27
N GLU A 216 -7.74 -15.78 11.34
CA GLU A 216 -8.57 -14.85 10.57
C GLU A 216 -8.36 -15.04 9.04
N PHE A 217 -9.47 -14.90 8.30
CA PHE A 217 -9.63 -14.85 6.84
C PHE A 217 -9.37 -16.15 6.04
N GLU A 218 -10.46 -16.82 5.62
CA GLU A 218 -10.49 -17.92 4.62
C GLU A 218 -9.92 -17.52 3.23
N SER A 219 -9.53 -16.26 3.01
CA SER A 219 -9.13 -15.75 1.69
C SER A 219 -7.70 -16.11 1.28
N LEU A 220 -6.83 -16.49 2.21
CA LEU A 220 -5.43 -16.86 1.91
C LEU A 220 -5.30 -18.30 1.40
N ARG A 221 -6.25 -19.17 1.75
CA ARG A 221 -6.46 -20.51 1.17
C ARG A 221 -6.98 -20.49 -0.26
N ASP A 222 -7.56 -19.37 -0.71
CA ASP A 222 -8.04 -19.25 -2.09
C ASP A 222 -6.86 -19.43 -3.05
N MET A 223 -6.99 -20.42 -3.93
CA MET A 223 -5.99 -20.75 -4.95
C MET A 223 -5.64 -19.53 -5.80
N ASN A 224 -6.59 -18.64 -6.07
CA ASN A 224 -6.32 -17.40 -6.81
C ASN A 224 -5.42 -16.43 -6.03
N THR A 225 -5.58 -16.37 -4.71
CA THR A 225 -4.73 -15.58 -3.82
C THR A 225 -3.31 -16.15 -3.76
N LEU A 226 -3.19 -17.47 -3.60
CA LEU A 226 -1.90 -18.17 -3.62
C LEU A 226 -1.16 -17.97 -4.95
N VAL A 227 -1.86 -18.11 -6.08
CA VAL A 227 -1.29 -17.86 -7.40
C VAL A 227 -0.88 -16.39 -7.57
N SER A 228 -1.65 -15.44 -7.03
CA SER A 228 -1.31 -14.02 -7.09
C SER A 228 -0.04 -13.65 -6.28
N LEU A 229 0.26 -14.41 -5.22
CA LEU A 229 1.45 -14.23 -4.39
C LEU A 229 2.74 -14.63 -5.12
N ILE A 230 2.71 -15.74 -5.87
CA ILE A 230 3.91 -16.33 -6.48
C ILE A 230 4.10 -15.99 -7.97
N SER A 231 3.09 -15.44 -8.63
CA SER A 231 3.14 -15.13 -10.06
C SER A 231 3.41 -13.65 -10.32
N PHE A 232 4.48 -13.38 -11.08
CA PHE A 232 4.87 -12.01 -11.45
C PHE A 232 4.29 -11.56 -12.79
N ASP A 233 3.83 -12.50 -13.62
CA ASP A 233 3.27 -12.27 -14.94
C ASP A 233 1.96 -13.05 -15.16
N ASP A 234 1.06 -12.57 -16.01
CA ASP A 234 -0.25 -13.21 -16.23
C ASP A 234 -0.11 -14.60 -16.89
N TYR A 235 0.98 -14.83 -17.63
CA TYR A 235 1.32 -16.15 -18.16
C TYR A 235 1.73 -17.17 -17.10
N GLU A 236 2.26 -16.74 -15.95
CA GLU A 236 2.59 -17.63 -14.83
C GLU A 236 1.36 -18.05 -14.02
N LYS A 237 0.20 -17.42 -14.23
CA LYS A 237 -1.06 -17.79 -13.55
C LYS A 237 -1.83 -18.92 -14.25
N ILE A 238 -1.52 -19.18 -15.52
CA ILE A 238 -2.26 -20.10 -16.40
C ILE A 238 -1.54 -21.46 -16.53
N LYS A 239 -0.29 -21.55 -16.08
CA LYS A 239 0.56 -22.75 -16.13
C LYS A 239 0.50 -23.52 -14.81
#